data_AF-W2N6Z7-F1
#
_entry.id   AF-W2N6Z7-F1
#
_cell.length_a   1.000
_cell.length_b   1.000
_cell.length_c   1.000
_cell.angle_alpha   90.00
_cell.angle_beta   90.00
_cell.angle_gamma   90.00
#
_symmetry.space_group_name_H-M   'P 1'
#
loop_
_entity.id
_entity.type
_entity.pdbx_description
1 polymer ?
#
loop_
_entity_poly.entity_id
_entity_poly.type
_entity_poly.pdbx_seq_one_letter_code
_entity_poly.pdbx_strand_id
1 'polypeptide(L)'
;MQLARYAIVCSLALWWTAIVAATNATTYPTRSGIRTWVDPDTPEDRYVYTSSRGRRWDLVMSDEFNVPNRSFRAGDDHMWTSLEKPDGVNGALELYSHNMTSTRCDDDGTCYFYIKTVDEVNVIHVYNMYTHPPSFEDVYFWYRGAMVQSWNKFCYQGGMLEVRAQLPGAVTAESGNPDRALGASGKVANNKFYPTWPGIWMLGNLGRAIFSASTNRMWPFSYNRCDADVFDPTFQRISACDDNPGYGLNPNQGRGAPEIDVLEG
;
A
#
# COMPACT_ATOMS: atom_id res chain seq x y z
N MET A 1 16.14 -74.26 -45.56
CA MET A 1 14.82 -74.18 -44.90
C MET A 1 14.96 -73.25 -43.70
N GLN A 2 14.03 -72.30 -43.60
CA GLN A 2 13.80 -71.32 -42.51
C GLN A 2 14.83 -70.20 -42.28
N LEU A 3 14.40 -69.01 -42.71
CA LEU A 3 14.96 -67.68 -42.45
C LEU A 3 14.70 -67.27 -40.99
N ALA A 4 15.74 -66.90 -40.25
CA ALA A 4 15.62 -66.19 -38.97
C ALA A 4 15.84 -64.69 -39.22
N ARG A 5 14.76 -63.90 -39.09
CA ARG A 5 14.78 -62.44 -39.12
C ARG A 5 15.20 -61.92 -37.74
N TYR A 6 16.34 -61.22 -37.67
CA TYR A 6 16.70 -60.41 -36.50
C TYR A 6 15.98 -59.07 -36.58
N ALA A 7 15.08 -58.80 -35.62
CA ALA A 7 14.44 -57.51 -35.44
C ALA A 7 15.31 -56.65 -34.52
N ILE A 8 15.76 -55.49 -35.03
CA ILE A 8 16.42 -54.45 -34.25
C ILE A 8 15.33 -53.70 -33.50
N VAL A 9 15.34 -53.77 -32.17
CA VAL A 9 14.47 -52.97 -31.31
C VAL A 9 15.17 -51.64 -31.04
N CYS A 10 14.76 -50.59 -31.76
CA CYS A 10 15.12 -49.21 -31.41
C CYS A 10 14.28 -48.75 -30.22
N SER A 11 14.91 -48.60 -29.06
CA SER A 11 14.34 -47.94 -27.89
C SER A 11 14.30 -46.41 -28.13
N LEU A 12 13.14 -45.87 -28.48
CA LEU A 12 12.87 -44.43 -28.46
C LEU A 12 12.61 -43.98 -27.03
N ALA A 13 13.59 -43.31 -26.42
CA ALA A 13 13.41 -42.59 -25.16
C ALA A 13 12.57 -41.33 -25.43
N LEU A 14 11.28 -41.39 -25.10
CA LEU A 14 10.39 -40.22 -25.10
C LEU A 14 10.79 -39.32 -23.93
N TRP A 15 11.51 -38.25 -24.23
CA TRP A 15 11.70 -37.12 -23.32
C TRP A 15 10.36 -36.39 -23.19
N TRP A 16 9.64 -36.61 -22.10
CA TRP A 16 8.54 -35.75 -21.71
C TRP A 16 9.11 -34.42 -21.23
N THR A 17 9.23 -33.45 -22.13
CA THR A 17 9.23 -32.04 -21.73
C THR A 17 7.85 -31.74 -21.17
N ALA A 18 7.74 -31.66 -19.84
CA ALA A 18 6.58 -31.08 -19.20
C ALA A 18 6.48 -29.61 -19.65
N ILE A 19 5.63 -29.35 -20.64
CA ILE A 19 5.21 -27.99 -20.97
C ILE A 19 4.38 -27.55 -19.77
N VAL A 20 5.01 -26.79 -18.87
CA VAL A 20 4.27 -26.02 -17.87
C VAL A 20 3.41 -25.05 -18.67
N ALA A 21 2.12 -25.36 -18.79
CA ALA A 21 1.16 -24.47 -19.41
C ALA A 21 1.22 -23.15 -18.64
N ALA A 22 1.72 -22.10 -19.29
CA ALA A 22 1.65 -20.75 -18.78
C ALA A 22 0.18 -20.47 -18.45
N THR A 23 -0.08 -20.19 -17.17
CA THR A 23 -1.39 -19.75 -16.69
C THR A 23 -1.89 -18.63 -17.58
N ASN A 24 -3.09 -18.77 -18.15
CA ASN A 24 -3.75 -17.74 -18.96
C ASN A 24 -3.73 -16.41 -18.20
N ALA A 25 -2.80 -15.53 -18.57
CA ALA A 25 -2.83 -14.16 -18.11
C ALA A 25 -4.16 -13.57 -18.59
N THR A 26 -4.96 -13.04 -17.67
CA THR A 26 -6.25 -12.39 -17.96
C THR A 26 -6.09 -11.05 -18.68
N THR A 27 -4.84 -10.65 -18.96
CA THR A 27 -4.48 -9.40 -19.60
C THR A 27 -3.73 -9.67 -20.90
N TYR A 28 -4.16 -8.99 -21.96
CA TYR A 28 -3.43 -8.99 -23.23
C TYR A 28 -2.17 -8.13 -23.09
N PRO A 29 -1.05 -8.52 -23.71
CA PRO A 29 0.10 -7.63 -23.80
C PRO A 29 -0.32 -6.34 -24.49
N THR A 30 0.10 -5.21 -23.94
CA THR A 30 -0.15 -3.91 -24.57
C THR A 30 0.62 -3.84 -25.89
N ARG A 31 0.02 -3.21 -26.90
CA ARG A 31 0.70 -3.03 -28.19
C ARG A 31 1.96 -2.17 -28.10
N SER A 32 2.05 -1.32 -27.07
CA SER A 32 3.22 -0.48 -26.80
C SER A 32 4.36 -1.22 -26.09
N GLY A 33 4.13 -2.42 -25.54
CA GLY A 33 5.08 -3.10 -24.66
C GLY A 33 5.13 -2.54 -23.22
N ILE A 34 4.43 -1.44 -22.94
CA ILE A 34 4.31 -0.82 -21.62
C ILE A 34 3.33 -1.63 -20.77
N ARG A 35 3.74 -2.10 -19.60
CA ARG A 35 2.86 -2.89 -18.72
C ARG A 35 1.69 -2.04 -18.21
N THR A 36 0.54 -2.65 -17.96
CA THR A 36 -0.72 -1.95 -17.63
C THR A 36 -0.64 -0.99 -16.44
N TRP A 37 0.25 -1.24 -15.48
CA TRP A 37 0.38 -0.45 -14.25
C TRP A 37 1.75 0.22 -14.10
N VAL A 38 2.55 0.22 -15.17
CA VAL A 38 3.88 0.84 -15.19
C VAL A 38 3.75 2.17 -15.92
N ASP A 39 4.15 3.24 -15.24
CA ASP A 39 4.20 4.58 -15.82
C ASP A 39 5.10 4.57 -17.08
N PRO A 40 4.60 5.08 -18.23
CA PRO A 40 5.42 5.23 -19.44
C PRO A 40 6.73 6.03 -19.21
N ASP A 41 6.75 6.92 -18.23
CA ASP A 41 7.91 7.74 -17.92
C ASP A 41 8.90 7.05 -16.97
N THR A 42 8.57 5.86 -16.43
CA THR A 42 9.51 5.12 -15.59
C THR A 42 10.79 4.79 -16.39
N PRO A 43 11.99 5.11 -15.87
CA PRO A 43 13.23 4.82 -16.58
C PRO A 43 13.45 3.32 -16.84
N GLU A 44 13.95 2.97 -18.02
CA GLU A 44 14.12 1.57 -18.45
C GLU A 44 15.04 0.75 -17.52
N ASP A 45 16.01 1.39 -16.86
CA ASP A 45 16.92 0.75 -15.90
C ASP A 45 16.23 0.37 -14.58
N ARG A 46 14.99 0.82 -14.36
CA ARG A 46 14.15 0.45 -13.21
C ARG A 46 13.23 -0.75 -13.50
N TYR A 47 13.17 -1.22 -14.75
CA TYR A 47 12.22 -2.27 -15.15
C TYR A 47 12.61 -3.64 -14.61
N VAL A 48 13.89 -3.84 -14.30
CA VAL A 48 14.42 -5.10 -13.80
C VAL A 48 15.36 -4.81 -12.63
N TYR A 49 15.09 -5.46 -11.50
CA TYR A 49 15.96 -5.43 -10.34
C TYR A 49 16.53 -6.82 -10.07
N THR A 50 17.83 -6.91 -9.77
CA THR A 50 18.45 -8.16 -9.30
C THR A 50 18.59 -8.08 -7.78
N SER A 51 17.84 -8.92 -7.07
CA SER A 51 17.90 -8.99 -5.61
C SER A 51 19.29 -9.36 -5.10
N SER A 52 19.57 -9.05 -3.83
CA SER A 52 20.80 -9.48 -3.14
C SER A 52 21.04 -10.99 -3.13
N ARG A 53 20.03 -11.80 -3.47
CA ARG A 53 20.11 -13.26 -3.62
C ARG A 53 20.15 -13.72 -5.08
N GLY A 54 20.42 -12.82 -6.03
CA GLY A 54 20.53 -13.11 -7.46
C GLY A 54 19.20 -13.37 -8.18
N ARG A 55 18.05 -13.27 -7.49
CA ARG A 55 16.74 -13.39 -8.14
C ARG A 55 16.42 -12.13 -8.92
N ARG A 56 15.98 -12.30 -10.17
CA ARG A 56 15.44 -11.25 -11.01
C ARG A 56 14.01 -10.92 -10.56
N TRP A 57 13.71 -9.63 -10.42
CA TRP A 57 12.38 -9.08 -10.19
C TRP A 57 12.07 -8.12 -11.32
N ASP A 58 10.90 -8.28 -11.95
CA ASP A 58 10.44 -7.36 -12.98
C ASP A 58 9.47 -6.34 -12.38
N LEU A 59 9.54 -5.08 -12.81
CA LEU A 59 8.66 -4.01 -12.37
C LEU A 59 7.22 -4.28 -12.80
N VAL A 60 6.29 -4.30 -11.84
CA VAL A 60 4.86 -4.59 -12.10
C VAL A 60 3.95 -3.39 -11.89
N MET A 61 4.40 -2.37 -11.16
CA MET A 61 3.66 -1.17 -10.86
C MET A 61 4.63 -0.01 -10.61
N SER A 62 4.37 1.16 -11.18
CA SER A 62 5.11 2.40 -10.92
C SER A 62 4.24 3.62 -11.22
N ASP A 63 4.60 4.75 -10.63
CA ASP A 63 4.02 6.07 -10.93
C ASP A 63 5.09 7.12 -10.64
N GLU A 64 5.53 7.85 -11.66
CA GLU A 64 6.55 8.90 -11.54
C GLU A 64 5.91 10.25 -11.20
N PHE A 65 4.58 10.36 -11.30
CA PHE A 65 3.81 11.57 -11.03
C PHE A 65 4.15 12.77 -11.93
N ASN A 66 4.65 12.51 -13.15
CA ASN A 66 5.10 13.54 -14.10
C ASN A 66 4.00 14.35 -14.79
N VAL A 67 2.74 13.94 -14.67
CA VAL A 67 1.60 14.69 -15.21
C VAL A 67 1.09 15.67 -14.15
N PRO A 68 1.21 16.99 -14.33
CA PRO A 68 0.79 17.97 -13.32
C PRO A 68 -0.74 18.07 -13.22
N ASN A 69 -1.22 18.54 -12.06
CA ASN A 69 -2.64 18.80 -11.76
C ASN A 69 -3.55 17.57 -11.84
N ARG A 70 -3.03 16.37 -11.53
CA ARG A 70 -3.87 15.17 -11.41
C ARG A 70 -4.88 15.35 -10.29
N SER A 71 -6.13 14.95 -10.55
CA SER A 71 -7.15 14.78 -9.52
C SER A 71 -7.14 13.33 -9.05
N PHE A 72 -7.11 13.14 -7.74
CA PHE A 72 -7.20 11.81 -7.13
C PHE A 72 -8.59 11.51 -6.58
N ARG A 73 -9.63 12.26 -6.97
CA ARG A 73 -11.00 11.90 -6.60
C ARG A 73 -11.37 10.53 -7.19
N ALA A 74 -12.32 9.87 -6.55
CA ALA A 74 -12.79 8.57 -7.02
C ALA A 74 -13.29 8.66 -8.47
N GLY A 75 -12.63 7.93 -9.37
CA GLY A 75 -12.94 7.90 -10.81
C GLY A 75 -12.03 8.77 -11.68
N ASP A 76 -11.32 9.74 -11.12
CA ASP A 76 -10.47 10.66 -11.89
C ASP A 76 -9.08 10.08 -12.18
N ASP A 77 -8.58 9.21 -11.29
CA ASP A 77 -7.30 8.53 -11.44
C ASP A 77 -7.45 7.00 -11.41
N HIS A 78 -6.78 6.35 -12.35
CA HIS A 78 -6.84 4.91 -12.51
C HIS A 78 -6.17 4.14 -11.35
N MET A 79 -5.09 4.66 -10.77
CA MET A 79 -4.30 4.00 -9.73
C MET A 79 -4.60 4.52 -8.33
N TRP A 80 -4.77 5.82 -8.18
CA TRP A 80 -4.83 6.44 -6.86
C TRP A 80 -6.21 6.97 -6.53
N THR A 81 -6.53 7.06 -5.24
CA THR A 81 -7.80 7.63 -4.77
C THR A 81 -7.56 8.33 -3.44
N SER A 82 -7.79 9.63 -3.39
CA SER A 82 -7.74 10.44 -2.18
C SER A 82 -8.99 10.27 -1.34
N LEU A 83 -8.88 10.56 -0.05
CA LEU A 83 -9.98 10.47 0.92
C LEU A 83 -10.56 11.84 1.27
N GLU A 84 -11.85 11.85 1.61
CA GLU A 84 -12.59 13.01 2.13
C GLU A 84 -13.37 12.58 3.38
N LYS A 85 -12.71 12.67 4.54
CA LYS A 85 -13.26 12.28 5.84
C LYS A 85 -12.32 12.71 6.97
N PRO A 86 -12.82 12.83 8.20
CA PRO A 86 -11.98 12.92 9.38
C PRO A 86 -11.07 11.71 9.50
N ASP A 87 -9.87 11.91 10.02
CA ASP A 87 -9.14 10.79 10.58
C ASP A 87 -9.73 10.44 11.96
N GLY A 88 -10.15 9.17 12.10
CA GLY A 88 -10.85 8.66 13.28
C GLY A 88 -10.01 7.71 14.11
N VAL A 89 -8.70 7.62 13.84
CA VAL A 89 -7.77 6.74 14.56
C VAL A 89 -6.63 7.55 15.18
N ASN A 90 -5.91 6.94 16.12
CA ASN A 90 -4.67 7.46 16.71
C ASN A 90 -4.73 8.87 17.34
N GLY A 91 -5.93 9.39 17.65
CA GLY A 91 -6.08 10.74 18.18
C GLY A 91 -5.71 11.83 17.18
N ALA A 92 -5.84 11.53 15.88
CA ALA A 92 -5.57 12.44 14.79
C ALA A 92 -6.32 13.78 14.95
N LEU A 93 -5.65 14.86 14.57
CA LEU A 93 -6.15 16.23 14.73
C LEU A 93 -6.65 16.81 13.40
N GLU A 94 -6.53 16.06 12.33
CA GLU A 94 -6.79 16.45 10.96
C GLU A 94 -7.99 15.76 10.33
N LEU A 95 -8.50 16.39 9.27
CA LEU A 95 -9.34 15.73 8.29
C LEU A 95 -8.60 15.60 6.96
N TYR A 96 -8.89 14.53 6.24
CA TYR A 96 -8.41 14.34 4.88
C TYR A 96 -9.38 15.00 3.90
N SER A 97 -8.84 15.75 2.93
CA SER A 97 -9.60 16.33 1.84
C SER A 97 -8.96 16.09 0.48
N HIS A 98 -9.80 15.96 -0.54
CA HIS A 98 -9.35 15.71 -1.91
C HIS A 98 -8.48 16.84 -2.48
N ASN A 99 -8.71 18.10 -2.06
CA ASN A 99 -8.00 19.28 -2.55
C ASN A 99 -6.68 19.57 -1.82
N MET A 100 -6.29 18.73 -0.87
CA MET A 100 -5.00 18.81 -0.18
C MET A 100 -3.92 17.95 -0.82
N THR A 101 -4.15 17.46 -2.04
CA THR A 101 -3.19 16.66 -2.78
C THR A 101 -3.37 16.84 -4.28
N SER A 102 -2.27 16.79 -5.02
CA SER A 102 -2.23 16.71 -6.48
C SER A 102 -0.80 16.36 -6.90
N THR A 103 -0.51 16.54 -8.18
CA THR A 103 0.83 16.50 -8.75
C THR A 103 1.22 17.88 -9.26
N ARG A 104 2.50 18.21 -9.20
CA ARG A 104 3.04 19.48 -9.70
C ARG A 104 4.41 19.24 -10.34
N CYS A 105 4.78 20.12 -11.26
CA CYS A 105 6.15 20.24 -11.75
C CYS A 105 6.70 21.63 -11.40
N ASP A 106 7.95 21.67 -10.94
CA ASP A 106 8.70 22.90 -10.71
C ASP A 106 9.38 23.39 -12.00
N ASP A 107 9.88 24.63 -11.98
CA ASP A 107 10.51 25.27 -13.14
C ASP A 107 11.79 24.54 -13.60
N ASP A 108 12.39 23.74 -12.73
CA ASP A 108 13.57 22.91 -13.05
C ASP A 108 13.22 21.57 -13.73
N GLY A 109 11.93 21.31 -13.96
CA GLY A 109 11.42 20.09 -14.58
C GLY A 109 11.16 18.95 -13.60
N THR A 110 11.40 19.13 -12.29
CA THR A 110 11.08 18.12 -11.28
C THR A 110 9.57 18.06 -11.07
N CYS A 111 8.96 16.92 -11.42
CA CYS A 111 7.56 16.64 -11.11
C CYS A 111 7.42 15.72 -9.90
N TYR A 112 6.36 15.91 -9.12
CA TYR A 112 6.12 15.16 -7.90
C TYR A 112 4.65 15.17 -7.48
N PHE A 113 4.25 14.09 -6.81
CA PHE A 113 3.07 14.06 -5.96
C PHE A 113 3.30 14.87 -4.68
N TYR A 114 2.29 15.61 -4.24
CA TYR A 114 2.36 16.31 -2.95
C TYR A 114 1.11 16.11 -2.11
N ILE A 115 1.32 16.23 -0.80
CA ILE A 115 0.28 16.43 0.22
C ILE A 115 0.53 17.81 0.82
N LYS A 116 -0.53 18.58 0.95
CA LYS A 116 -0.56 19.86 1.65
C LYS A 116 -1.24 19.66 3.00
N THR A 117 -0.68 20.25 4.03
CA THR A 117 -1.35 20.38 5.34
C THR A 117 -1.53 21.85 5.66
N VAL A 118 -2.69 22.22 6.18
CA VAL A 118 -2.99 23.59 6.60
C VAL A 118 -3.63 23.61 7.99
N ASP A 119 -3.36 24.68 8.72
CA ASP A 119 -4.02 25.01 9.98
C ASP A 119 -5.41 25.56 9.65
N GLU A 120 -6.45 24.82 10.01
CA GLU A 120 -7.83 25.18 9.73
C GLU A 120 -8.77 24.48 10.71
N VAL A 121 -9.52 25.27 11.48
CA VAL A 121 -10.51 24.73 12.42
C VAL A 121 -11.74 24.24 11.65
N ASN A 122 -11.99 22.95 11.77
CA ASN A 122 -13.14 22.27 11.22
C ASN A 122 -13.96 21.66 12.36
N VAL A 123 -15.28 21.84 12.29
CA VAL A 123 -16.20 21.34 13.30
C VAL A 123 -17.16 20.39 12.64
N ILE A 124 -17.31 19.18 13.20
CA ILE A 124 -18.23 18.17 12.70
C ILE A 124 -19.18 17.80 13.82
N HIS A 125 -20.46 17.97 13.54
CA HIS A 125 -21.54 17.60 14.43
C HIS A 125 -21.83 16.11 14.25
N VAL A 126 -21.54 15.30 15.28
CA VAL A 126 -21.68 13.84 15.23
C VAL A 126 -22.58 13.34 16.35
N TYR A 127 -23.25 12.22 16.10
CA TYR A 127 -23.99 11.52 17.15
C TYR A 127 -23.06 10.60 17.93
N ASN A 128 -22.87 10.88 19.22
CA ASN A 128 -22.05 10.04 20.08
C ASN A 128 -22.94 9.06 20.86
N MET A 129 -22.89 7.79 20.47
CA MET A 129 -23.62 6.71 21.15
C MET A 129 -23.00 6.27 22.49
N TYR A 130 -21.78 6.74 22.79
CA TYR A 130 -21.02 6.39 23.97
C TYR A 130 -21.18 7.38 25.12
N THR A 131 -21.87 8.52 24.92
CA THR A 131 -22.26 9.42 26.02
C THR A 131 -23.51 8.88 26.74
N HIS A 132 -23.74 9.36 27.98
CA HIS A 132 -24.88 8.96 28.80
C HIS A 132 -25.63 10.18 29.34
N PRO A 133 -26.79 10.57 28.75
CA PRO A 133 -27.47 9.92 27.62
C PRO A 133 -26.75 10.14 26.28
N PRO A 134 -26.90 9.22 25.29
CA PRO A 134 -26.43 9.42 23.93
C PRO A 134 -26.95 10.73 23.33
N SER A 135 -26.06 11.55 22.78
CA SER A 135 -26.39 12.87 22.25
C SER A 135 -25.50 13.26 21.08
N PHE A 136 -25.89 14.31 20.38
CA PHE A 136 -24.96 14.96 19.46
C PHE A 136 -23.91 15.77 20.21
N GLU A 137 -22.71 15.84 19.63
CA GLU A 137 -21.61 16.68 20.09
C GLU A 137 -20.84 17.25 18.90
N ASP A 138 -20.14 18.35 19.14
CA ASP A 138 -19.25 18.98 18.17
C ASP A 138 -17.82 18.45 18.39
N VAL A 139 -17.24 17.88 17.33
CA VAL A 139 -15.84 17.43 17.32
C VAL A 139 -15.01 18.39 16.48
N TYR A 140 -13.85 18.77 17.02
CA TYR A 140 -12.95 19.75 16.42
C TYR A 140 -11.73 19.08 15.79
N PHE A 141 -11.45 19.42 14.54
CA PHE A 141 -10.23 19.10 13.83
C PHE A 141 -9.51 20.42 13.54
N TRP A 142 -8.22 20.49 13.87
CA TRP A 142 -7.43 21.73 13.82
C TRP A 142 -6.65 21.87 12.51
N TYR A 143 -6.54 20.78 11.77
CA TYR A 143 -5.75 20.71 10.55
C TYR A 143 -6.55 20.05 9.42
N ARG A 144 -6.14 20.35 8.19
CA ARG A 144 -6.63 19.66 7.00
C ARG A 144 -5.44 19.16 6.20
N GLY A 145 -5.42 17.88 5.89
CA GLY A 145 -4.38 17.19 5.13
C GLY A 145 -4.97 16.32 4.01
N ALA A 146 -4.19 15.37 3.50
CA ALA A 146 -4.67 14.38 2.54
C ALA A 146 -4.13 12.98 2.85
N MET A 147 -4.94 11.97 2.51
CA MET A 147 -4.53 10.58 2.41
C MET A 147 -4.90 10.09 1.02
N VAL A 148 -3.97 9.39 0.36
CA VAL A 148 -4.16 8.79 -0.97
C VAL A 148 -3.85 7.31 -0.89
N GLN A 149 -4.71 6.49 -1.51
CA GLN A 149 -4.58 5.03 -1.48
C GLN A 149 -4.87 4.42 -2.85
N SER A 150 -4.24 3.28 -3.12
CA SER A 150 -4.50 2.44 -4.29
C SER A 150 -5.45 1.28 -4.00
N TRP A 151 -6.22 1.34 -2.89
CA TRP A 151 -6.97 0.22 -2.32
C TRP A 151 -7.58 -0.73 -3.35
N ASN A 152 -7.19 -2.01 -3.26
CA ASN A 152 -7.60 -3.11 -4.14
C ASN A 152 -7.13 -3.01 -5.62
N LYS A 153 -6.09 -2.22 -5.90
CA LYS A 153 -5.50 -2.07 -7.25
C LYS A 153 -4.07 -2.64 -7.37
N PHE A 154 -3.46 -3.06 -6.26
CA PHE A 154 -2.12 -3.65 -6.21
C PHE A 154 -2.11 -4.95 -5.38
N CYS A 155 -1.41 -5.97 -5.85
CA CYS A 155 -1.20 -7.22 -5.12
C CYS A 155 0.30 -7.40 -4.85
N TYR A 156 0.67 -7.34 -3.57
CA TYR A 156 2.04 -7.58 -3.13
C TYR A 156 2.20 -9.01 -2.63
N GLN A 157 3.03 -9.81 -3.31
CA GLN A 157 3.35 -11.19 -2.93
C GLN A 157 4.81 -11.35 -2.50
N GLY A 158 5.51 -10.24 -2.32
CA GLY A 158 6.95 -10.16 -2.09
C GLY A 158 7.68 -9.47 -3.25
N GLY A 159 8.87 -8.95 -2.96
CA GLY A 159 9.67 -8.19 -3.92
C GLY A 159 10.29 -6.98 -3.24
N MET A 160 10.29 -5.87 -3.96
CA MET A 160 10.77 -4.57 -3.50
C MET A 160 9.68 -3.53 -3.74
N LEU A 161 9.50 -2.66 -2.75
CA LEU A 161 8.80 -1.40 -2.89
C LEU A 161 9.82 -0.30 -2.67
N GLU A 162 9.85 0.69 -3.54
CA GLU A 162 10.75 1.83 -3.42
C GLU A 162 9.93 3.11 -3.60
N VAL A 163 10.23 4.11 -2.77
CA VAL A 163 9.63 5.44 -2.85
C VAL A 163 10.74 6.46 -2.68
N ARG A 164 10.80 7.45 -3.58
CA ARG A 164 11.62 8.65 -3.40
C ARG A 164 10.75 9.73 -2.79
N ALA A 165 10.96 10.05 -1.51
CA ALA A 165 10.14 11.00 -0.77
C ALA A 165 10.99 12.16 -0.23
N GLN A 166 10.39 13.35 -0.18
CA GLN A 166 10.85 14.47 0.63
C GLN A 166 9.89 14.62 1.80
N LEU A 167 10.40 14.45 3.02
CA LEU A 167 9.57 14.50 4.22
C LEU A 167 9.23 15.95 4.61
N PRO A 168 8.03 16.20 5.16
CA PRO A 168 7.66 17.49 5.70
C PRO A 168 8.58 17.87 6.88
N GLY A 169 9.05 19.12 6.88
CA GLY A 169 9.89 19.64 7.94
C GLY A 169 10.51 20.99 7.58
N ALA A 170 10.61 21.88 8.56
CA ALA A 170 11.25 23.17 8.42
C ALA A 170 12.76 23.02 8.61
N VAL A 171 13.47 22.61 7.56
CA VAL A 171 14.90 22.25 7.60
C VAL A 171 15.82 23.20 6.83
N THR A 172 15.29 24.32 6.33
CA THR A 172 16.07 25.37 5.66
C THR A 172 16.80 26.27 6.67
N ALA A 173 17.80 27.04 6.24
CA ALA A 173 18.48 27.97 7.14
C ALA A 173 17.54 29.08 7.66
N GLU A 174 16.60 29.50 6.82
CA GLU A 174 15.62 30.56 7.09
C GLU A 174 14.59 30.14 8.14
N SER A 175 14.38 28.83 8.32
CA SER A 175 13.44 28.31 9.32
C SER A 175 13.81 28.66 10.75
N GLY A 176 15.09 28.95 11.03
CA GLY A 176 15.60 29.12 12.40
C GLY A 176 15.57 27.83 13.22
N ASN A 177 15.41 26.67 12.59
CA ASN A 177 15.40 25.38 13.26
C ASN A 177 16.76 25.08 13.92
N PRO A 178 16.85 25.01 15.26
CA PRO A 178 18.10 24.77 15.96
C PRO A 178 18.64 23.35 15.76
N ASP A 179 17.76 22.38 15.44
CA ASP A 179 18.14 20.98 15.26
C ASP A 179 19.04 20.78 14.01
N ARG A 180 19.08 21.76 13.10
CA ARG A 180 20.02 21.76 11.96
C ARG A 180 21.48 21.69 12.40
N ALA A 181 21.81 22.24 13.57
CA ALA A 181 23.16 22.19 14.12
C ALA A 181 23.58 20.79 14.58
N LEU A 182 22.62 19.87 14.76
CA LEU A 182 22.87 18.49 15.18
C LEU A 182 23.34 17.58 14.02
N GLY A 183 23.23 18.06 12.78
CA GLY A 183 23.62 17.33 11.57
C GLY A 183 22.63 16.22 11.16
N ALA A 184 22.98 15.48 10.11
CA ALA A 184 22.08 14.50 9.46
C ALA A 184 21.68 13.31 10.33
N SER A 185 22.44 13.01 11.39
CA SER A 185 22.14 11.94 12.35
C SER A 185 21.80 12.49 13.74
N GLY A 186 21.58 13.80 13.84
CA GLY A 186 21.15 14.47 15.05
C GLY A 186 19.75 14.02 15.46
N LYS A 187 19.55 13.73 16.75
CA LYS A 187 18.23 13.43 17.27
C LYS A 187 17.41 14.72 17.38
N VAL A 188 16.23 14.76 16.77
CA VAL A 188 15.28 15.88 16.88
C VAL A 188 15.01 16.21 18.34
N ALA A 189 15.09 17.49 18.67
CA ALA A 189 14.80 18.01 20.01
C ALA A 189 13.61 18.99 20.00
N ASN A 190 13.21 19.50 18.82
CA ASN A 190 12.15 20.50 18.71
C ASN A 190 11.09 20.12 17.67
N ASN A 191 10.02 19.48 18.14
CA ASN A 191 8.90 19.01 17.31
C ASN A 191 8.17 20.14 16.56
N LYS A 192 8.30 21.41 16.97
CA LYS A 192 7.67 22.54 16.27
C LYS A 192 8.08 22.64 14.80
N PHE A 193 9.30 22.19 14.47
CA PHE A 193 9.82 22.23 13.10
C PHE A 193 9.48 20.98 12.28
N TYR A 194 8.80 20.00 12.89
CA TYR A 194 8.40 18.72 12.29
C TYR A 194 6.95 18.38 12.70
N PRO A 195 5.95 19.18 12.30
CA PRO A 195 4.63 19.19 12.94
C PRO A 195 3.66 18.10 12.45
N THR A 196 4.11 17.20 11.57
CA THR A 196 3.26 16.21 10.89
C THR A 196 3.83 14.82 11.07
N TRP A 197 2.94 13.82 11.03
CA TRP A 197 3.30 12.40 11.00
C TRP A 197 3.16 11.84 9.57
N PRO A 198 4.17 11.94 8.68
CA PRO A 198 4.09 11.35 7.34
C PRO A 198 4.06 9.81 7.38
N GLY A 199 3.07 9.21 6.73
CA GLY A 199 2.95 7.75 6.57
C GLY A 199 3.05 7.31 5.11
N ILE A 200 3.88 6.29 4.85
CA ILE A 200 3.94 5.55 3.59
C ILE A 200 3.98 4.06 3.94
N TRP A 201 2.89 3.36 3.66
CA TRP A 201 2.71 1.99 4.12
C TRP A 201 1.75 1.25 3.19
N MET A 202 1.73 -0.08 3.33
CA MET A 202 0.81 -0.97 2.63
C MET A 202 -0.08 -1.68 3.63
N LEU A 203 -1.34 -1.90 3.25
CA LEU A 203 -2.31 -2.67 4.04
C LEU A 203 -2.90 -3.80 3.21
N GLY A 204 -3.05 -4.98 3.83
CA GLY A 204 -3.82 -6.07 3.24
C GLY A 204 -5.26 -5.68 2.91
N ASN A 205 -5.73 -6.06 1.72
CA ASN A 205 -6.98 -5.55 1.14
C ASN A 205 -8.29 -5.96 1.85
N LEU A 206 -8.23 -6.85 2.84
CA LEU A 206 -9.39 -7.20 3.68
C LEU A 206 -9.74 -6.11 4.70
N GLY A 207 -8.84 -5.17 4.93
CA GLY A 207 -9.08 -3.93 5.67
C GLY A 207 -8.94 -2.74 4.74
N ARG A 208 -9.55 -1.62 5.12
CA ARG A 208 -9.31 -0.32 4.50
C ARG A 208 -8.82 0.64 5.58
N ALA A 209 -7.64 1.19 5.36
CA ALA A 209 -7.00 2.17 6.21
C ALA A 209 -8.00 3.25 6.67
N ILE A 210 -7.97 3.64 7.94
CA ILE A 210 -8.83 4.66 8.54
C ILE A 210 -10.36 4.43 8.45
N PHE A 211 -10.80 3.23 8.03
CA PHE A 211 -12.18 2.75 8.15
C PHE A 211 -12.24 1.69 9.27
N SER A 212 -12.38 2.15 10.52
CA SER A 212 -12.19 1.31 11.73
C SER A 212 -13.06 0.06 11.79
N ALA A 213 -14.27 0.09 11.24
CA ALA A 213 -15.14 -1.09 11.16
C ALA A 213 -14.56 -2.21 10.28
N SER A 214 -13.78 -1.85 9.25
CA SER A 214 -13.13 -2.80 8.34
C SER A 214 -11.80 -3.33 8.90
N THR A 215 -11.12 -2.56 9.75
CA THR A 215 -9.84 -2.95 10.35
C THR A 215 -10.00 -3.65 11.70
N ASN A 216 -11.16 -3.53 12.36
CA ASN A 216 -11.44 -4.15 13.64
C ASN A 216 -11.25 -5.68 13.59
N ARG A 217 -10.34 -6.18 14.44
CA ARG A 217 -9.92 -7.60 14.49
C ARG A 217 -9.41 -8.16 13.15
N MET A 218 -9.09 -7.29 12.19
CA MET A 218 -8.56 -7.63 10.88
C MET A 218 -7.10 -7.21 10.78
N TRP A 219 -6.82 -5.96 11.15
CA TRP A 219 -5.49 -5.42 11.35
C TRP A 219 -5.03 -5.70 12.80
N PRO A 220 -3.75 -6.00 13.04
CA PRO A 220 -2.64 -6.16 12.08
C PRO A 220 -2.41 -7.63 11.68
N PHE A 221 -3.44 -8.48 11.72
CA PHE A 221 -3.25 -9.92 11.72
C PHE A 221 -2.79 -10.48 10.37
N SER A 222 -1.94 -11.50 10.44
CA SER A 222 -1.54 -12.36 9.31
C SER A 222 -1.48 -13.85 9.70
N TYR A 223 -2.01 -14.19 10.87
CA TYR A 223 -1.97 -15.55 11.40
C TYR A 223 -2.87 -16.49 10.58
N ASN A 224 -2.32 -17.65 10.23
CA ASN A 224 -3.01 -18.71 9.47
C ASN A 224 -2.78 -20.08 10.12
N ARG A 225 -2.81 -20.13 11.45
CA ARG A 225 -2.70 -21.36 12.25
C ARG A 225 -3.66 -21.29 13.43
N CYS A 226 -4.30 -22.41 13.73
CA CYS A 226 -5.09 -22.55 14.94
C CYS A 226 -4.19 -23.03 16.08
N ASP A 227 -3.61 -22.08 16.80
CA ASP A 227 -2.68 -22.34 17.89
C ASP A 227 -2.91 -21.31 19.02
N ALA A 228 -3.74 -21.71 19.99
CA ALA A 228 -4.15 -20.86 21.10
C ALA A 228 -3.02 -20.61 22.11
N ASP A 229 -1.95 -21.41 22.09
CA ASP A 229 -0.81 -21.24 22.98
C ASP A 229 0.06 -20.05 22.52
N VAL A 230 0.00 -19.70 21.23
CA VAL A 230 0.78 -18.60 20.66
C VAL A 230 -0.05 -17.31 20.56
N PHE A 231 -1.33 -17.42 20.22
CA PHE A 231 -2.22 -16.28 20.03
C PHE A 231 -3.68 -16.67 20.29
N ASP A 232 -4.40 -15.87 21.08
CA ASP A 232 -5.84 -16.06 21.27
C ASP A 232 -6.57 -15.84 19.93
N PRO A 233 -7.14 -16.90 19.32
CA PRO A 233 -7.73 -16.83 17.99
C PRO A 233 -8.97 -15.93 17.94
N THR A 234 -9.57 -15.56 19.07
CA THR A 234 -10.75 -14.68 19.13
C THR A 234 -10.43 -13.22 18.79
N PHE A 235 -9.15 -12.82 18.85
CA PHE A 235 -8.71 -11.49 18.48
C PHE A 235 -8.60 -11.30 16.96
N GLN A 236 -8.50 -12.38 16.18
CA GLN A 236 -8.51 -12.32 14.72
C GLN A 236 -9.88 -12.74 14.18
N ARG A 237 -10.52 -11.84 13.44
CA ARG A 237 -11.90 -12.04 12.94
C ARG A 237 -12.03 -13.19 11.95
N ILE A 238 -11.04 -13.37 11.07
CA ILE A 238 -10.97 -14.53 10.16
C ILE A 238 -9.85 -15.41 10.64
N SER A 239 -10.18 -16.34 11.53
CA SER A 239 -9.22 -17.22 12.21
C SER A 239 -9.10 -18.59 11.52
N ALA A 240 -7.92 -19.20 11.61
CA ALA A 240 -7.72 -20.56 11.15
C ALA A 240 -8.37 -21.62 12.06
N CYS A 241 -8.91 -21.23 13.22
CA CYS A 241 -9.69 -22.11 14.10
C CYS A 241 -11.17 -22.23 13.69
N ASP A 242 -11.62 -21.46 12.69
CA ASP A 242 -13.01 -21.43 12.25
C ASP A 242 -13.21 -22.40 11.06
N ASP A 243 -13.99 -23.45 11.27
CA ASP A 243 -14.34 -24.44 10.24
C ASP A 243 -15.54 -24.02 9.37
N ASN A 244 -16.22 -22.94 9.73
CA ASN A 244 -17.37 -22.41 8.99
C ASN A 244 -17.42 -20.86 9.02
N PRO A 245 -16.42 -20.18 8.43
CA PRO A 245 -16.33 -18.71 8.47
C PRO A 245 -17.42 -17.99 7.65
N GLY A 246 -18.16 -18.71 6.81
CA GLY A 246 -19.18 -18.15 5.92
C GLY A 246 -18.61 -17.23 4.83
N TYR A 247 -19.49 -16.48 4.15
CA TYR A 247 -19.13 -15.40 3.21
C TYR A 247 -18.15 -15.77 2.08
N GLY A 248 -18.10 -17.05 1.69
CA GLY A 248 -17.17 -17.55 0.67
C GLY A 248 -15.71 -17.67 1.11
N LEU A 249 -15.43 -17.58 2.42
CA LEU A 249 -14.11 -17.80 3.00
C LEU A 249 -13.84 -19.31 3.14
N ASN A 250 -12.57 -19.69 3.06
CA ASN A 250 -12.16 -21.09 3.22
C ASN A 250 -12.18 -21.51 4.70
N PRO A 251 -12.73 -22.68 5.03
CA PRO A 251 -12.58 -23.29 6.35
C PRO A 251 -11.11 -23.38 6.78
N ASN A 252 -10.84 -23.14 8.06
CA ASN A 252 -9.53 -23.27 8.69
C ASN A 252 -8.41 -22.45 8.02
N GLN A 253 -8.77 -21.30 7.42
CA GLN A 253 -7.82 -20.38 6.81
C GLN A 253 -7.89 -19.01 7.48
N GLY A 254 -6.87 -18.73 8.30
CA GLY A 254 -6.71 -17.43 8.93
C GLY A 254 -6.27 -16.37 7.92
N ARG A 255 -6.96 -15.23 7.94
CA ARG A 255 -6.72 -14.08 7.06
C ARG A 255 -6.83 -12.79 7.86
N GLY A 256 -6.15 -11.75 7.39
CA GLY A 256 -6.12 -10.47 8.06
C GLY A 256 -5.81 -9.33 7.09
N ALA A 257 -5.59 -8.14 7.65
CA ALA A 257 -5.13 -6.95 6.96
C ALA A 257 -3.76 -6.55 7.54
N PRO A 258 -2.67 -7.27 7.20
CA PRO A 258 -1.35 -6.93 7.70
C PRO A 258 -0.90 -5.58 7.15
N GLU A 259 -0.13 -4.87 7.95
CA GLU A 259 0.54 -3.62 7.58
C GLU A 259 2.03 -3.87 7.31
N ILE A 260 2.56 -3.15 6.33
CA ILE A 260 3.98 -3.11 6.01
C ILE A 260 4.36 -1.64 5.85
N ASP A 261 5.09 -1.11 6.84
CA ASP A 261 5.56 0.26 6.84
C ASP A 261 6.81 0.44 5.99
N VAL A 262 6.77 1.42 5.09
CA VAL A 262 7.96 1.93 4.39
C VAL A 262 8.51 3.12 5.18
N LEU A 263 7.61 3.98 5.63
CA LEU A 263 7.88 5.13 6.47
C LEU A 263 6.70 5.33 7.42
N GLU A 264 7.03 5.50 8.70
CA GLU A 264 6.11 5.91 9.75
C GLU A 264 6.90 6.79 10.73
N GLY A 265 6.39 7.97 11.10
CA GLY A 265 7.02 8.83 12.10
C GLY A 265 6.42 10.21 12.17
#